data_AF-A0A6J7TBJ4-F1
#
_entry.id   AF-A0A6J7TBJ4-F1
#
_cell.length_a   1.000
_cell.length_b   1.000
_cell.length_c   1.000
_cell.angle_alpha   90.00
_cell.angle_beta   90.00
_cell.angle_gamma   90.00
#
_symmetry.space_group_name_H-M   'P 1'
#
loop_
_entity.id
_entity.type
_entity.pdbx_description
1 polymer ?
#
loop_
_entity_poly.entity_id
_entity_poly.type
_entity_poly.pdbx_seq_one_letter_code
_entity_poly.pdbx_strand_id
1 'polypeptide(L)' 'MRKRGVRAEIDSSDDRMQKKVRNAQMQKIPFMIIAGEEDMNAGAVSFRYRNGDQKNGIAIADAIAEIKQTVAERKQV' A
#
# COMPACT_ATOMS: atom_id res chain seq x y z
N MET A 1 -11.30 -2.44 0.34
CA MET A 1 -10.50 -3.68 0.17
C MET A 1 -11.17 -4.93 0.74
N ARG A 2 -11.56 -4.98 2.03
CA ARG A 2 -12.10 -6.19 2.68
C ARG A 2 -13.34 -6.83 2.03
N LYS A 3 -14.25 -6.03 1.46
CA LYS A 3 -15.45 -6.52 0.73
C LYS A 3 -15.14 -7.35 -0.53
N ARG A 4 -13.88 -7.38 -0.97
CA ARG A 4 -13.42 -8.05 -2.20
C ARG A 4 -12.42 -9.18 -1.91
N GLY A 5 -12.39 -9.71 -0.68
CA GLY A 5 -11.50 -10.82 -0.29
C GLY A 5 -10.03 -10.43 -0.05
N VAL A 6 -9.68 -9.14 -0.17
CA VAL A 6 -8.33 -8.64 0.08
C VAL A 6 -8.17 -8.38 1.58
N ARG A 7 -7.19 -9.05 2.21
CA ARG A 7 -6.73 -8.74 3.57
C ARG A 7 -5.98 -7.41 3.51
N ALA A 8 -6.58 -6.38 4.11
CA ALA A 8 -5.99 -5.06 4.24
C ALA A 8 -6.24 -4.57 5.66
N GLU A 9 -5.21 -3.99 6.24
CA GLU A 9 -5.20 -3.38 7.55
C GLU A 9 -4.72 -1.95 7.41
N ILE A 10 -5.29 -1.04 8.19
CA ILE A 10 -4.91 0.37 8.19
C ILE A 10 -4.18 0.63 9.50
N ASP A 11 -2.91 1.02 9.42
CA ASP A 11 -2.15 1.48 10.56
C ASP A 11 -2.45 2.97 10.80
N SER A 12 -3.42 3.24 11.67
CA SER A 12 -3.80 4.58 12.12
C SER A 12 -3.03 5.06 13.37
N SER A 13 -1.90 4.43 13.72
CA SER A 13 -1.09 4.84 14.88
C SER A 13 -0.50 6.24 14.68
N ASP A 14 -0.18 6.98 15.74
CA ASP A 14 0.52 8.28 15.63
C ASP A 14 2.04 8.13 15.42
N ASP A 15 2.49 6.90 15.19
CA ASP A 15 3.88 6.58 14.91
C ASP A 15 4.40 7.30 13.65
N ARG A 16 5.66 7.74 13.70
CA ARG A 16 6.34 8.32 12.53
C ARG A 16 6.25 7.37 11.34
N MET A 17 6.01 7.91 10.14
CA MET A 17 5.85 7.13 8.90
C MET A 17 6.99 6.10 8.70
N GLN A 18 8.24 6.47 9.01
CA GLN A 18 9.39 5.56 8.93
C GLN A 18 9.25 4.32 9.83
N LYS A 19 8.69 4.48 11.04
CA LYS A 19 8.46 3.39 11.99
C LYS A 19 7.34 2.47 11.48
N LYS A 20 6.24 3.04 10.95
CA LYS A 20 5.15 2.26 10.34
C LYS A 20 5.63 1.43 9.16
N VAL A 21 6.39 2.04 8.25
CA VAL A 21 7.00 1.34 7.11
C VAL A 21 7.90 0.20 7.58
N ARG A 22 8.73 0.44 8.60
CA ARG A 22 9.59 -0.60 9.18
C ARG A 22 8.77 -1.75 9.80
N ASN A 23 7.70 -1.44 10.54
CA ASN A 23 6.83 -2.44 11.13
C ASN A 23 6.16 -3.32 10.07
N ALA A 24 5.63 -2.70 9.01
CA ALA A 24 5.03 -3.40 7.88
C ALA A 24 6.05 -4.27 7.11
N GLN A 25 7.29 -3.80 6.96
CA GLN A 25 8.39 -4.62 6.43
C GLN A 25 8.72 -5.81 7.33
N MET A 26 8.76 -5.62 8.66
CA MET A 26 9.00 -6.72 9.61
C MET A 26 7.89 -7.77 9.59
N GLN A 27 6.64 -7.34 9.37
CA GLN A 27 5.49 -8.22 9.18
C GLN A 27 5.49 -8.91 7.80
N LYS A 28 6.49 -8.65 6.95
CA LYS A 28 6.65 -9.23 5.60
C LYS A 28 5.43 -8.98 4.72
N ILE A 29 4.79 -7.82 4.88
CA ILE A 29 3.63 -7.43 4.06
C ILE A 29 4.10 -7.29 2.61
N PRO A 30 3.49 -8.00 1.64
CA PRO A 30 3.91 -7.97 0.24
C PRO A 30 3.67 -6.60 -0.41
N PHE A 31 2.67 -5.86 0.08
CA PHE A 31 2.21 -4.63 -0.53
C PHE A 31 1.87 -3.60 0.54
N MET A 32 2.61 -2.48 0.57
CA MET A 32 2.33 -1.35 1.44
C MET A 32 1.74 -0.21 0.63
N ILE A 33 0.66 0.38 1.16
CA ILE A 33 0.08 1.61 0.64
C ILE A 33 0.42 2.72 1.62
N ILE A 34 1.03 3.77 1.11
CA ILE A 34 1.39 4.96 1.85
C ILE A 34 0.50 6.08 1.31
N ALA A 35 -0.36 6.61 2.17
CA ALA A 35 -1.15 7.80 1.89
C ALA A 35 -0.55 8.94 2.72
N GLY A 36 0.37 9.69 2.12
CA GLY A 36 0.90 10.92 2.70
C GLY A 36 -0.07 12.08 2.53
N GLU A 37 0.18 13.20 3.22
CA GLU A 37 -0.62 14.42 3.10
C GLU A 37 -0.59 15.00 1.68
N GLU A 38 0.60 15.02 1.04
CA GLU A 38 0.76 15.43 -0.36
C GLU A 38 0.00 14.52 -1.33
N ASP A 39 0.09 13.20 -1.12
CA ASP A 39 -0.59 12.19 -1.93
C ASP A 39 -2.13 12.32 -1.80
N MET A 40 -2.64 12.50 -0.58
CA MET A 40 -4.07 12.70 -0.33
C MET A 40 -4.60 13.96 -1.00
N ASN A 41 -3.86 15.07 -0.93
CA ASN A 41 -4.22 16.33 -1.60
C ASN A 41 -4.25 16.18 -3.13
N ALA A 42 -3.40 15.31 -3.68
CA ALA A 42 -3.37 15.00 -5.11
C ALA A 42 -4.37 13.88 -5.53
N GLY A 43 -5.12 13.29 -4.60
CA GLY A 43 -5.98 12.13 -4.88
C GLY A 43 -5.20 10.87 -5.29
N ALA A 44 -3.94 10.79 -4.87
CA ALA A 44 -3.00 9.73 -5.19
C ALA A 44 -2.57 8.97 -3.93
N VAL A 45 -1.84 7.87 -4.14
CA VAL A 45 -1.17 7.08 -3.11
C VAL A 45 0.18 6.60 -3.64
N SER A 46 1.07 6.31 -2.69
CA SER A 46 2.37 5.72 -2.97
C SER A 46 2.37 4.25 -2.58
N PHE A 47 2.88 3.40 -3.46
CA PHE A 47 3.06 1.98 -3.22
C PHE A 47 4.49 1.65 -2.91
N ARG A 48 4.67 0.77 -1.93
CA ARG A 48 5.97 0.19 -1.61
C ARG A 48 5.85 -1.32 -1.57
N TYR A 49 6.67 -1.96 -2.39
CA TYR A 49 6.75 -3.40 -2.54
C TYR A 49 7.76 -3.99 -1.57
N ARG A 50 7.60 -5.28 -1.30
CA ARG A 50 8.52 -6.01 -0.41
C ARG A 50 9.90 -6.17 -1.03
N ASN A 51 9.99 -6.27 -2.35
CA ASN A 51 11.25 -6.36 -3.09
C ASN A 51 12.12 -5.07 -3.01
N GLY A 52 11.57 -3.97 -2.47
CA GLY A 52 12.25 -2.68 -2.36
C GLY A 52 11.78 -1.63 -3.37
N ASP A 53 10.99 -2.02 -4.37
CA ASP A 53 10.44 -1.10 -5.36
C ASP A 53 9.41 -0.17 -4.73
N GLN A 54 9.36 1.06 -5.25
CA GLN A 54 8.41 2.07 -4.81
C GLN A 54 7.84 2.80 -6.03
N LYS A 55 6.53 3.03 -6.02
CA LYS A 55 5.80 3.71 -7.10
C LYS A 55 4.91 4.78 -6.47
N ASN A 56 5.25 6.05 -6.69
CA ASN A 56 4.57 7.19 -6.06
C ASN A 56 3.53 7.79 -7.01
N GLY A 57 2.57 8.54 -6.46
CA GLY A 57 1.65 9.34 -7.26
C GLY A 57 0.64 8.52 -8.08
N ILE A 58 0.26 7.33 -7.62
CA ILE A 58 -0.74 6.50 -8.29
C ILE A 58 -2.13 6.96 -7.88
N ALA A 59 -3.00 7.27 -8.83
CA ALA A 59 -4.37 7.62 -8.52
C ALA A 59 -5.05 6.51 -7.69
N ILE A 60 -5.87 6.88 -6.71
CA ILE A 60 -6.52 5.90 -5.80
C ILE A 60 -7.31 4.83 -6.59
N ALA A 61 -7.94 5.22 -7.71
CA ALA A 61 -8.67 4.31 -8.57
C ALA A 61 -7.75 3.23 -9.19
N ASP A 62 -6.60 3.65 -9.71
CA ASP A 62 -5.61 2.76 -10.32
C ASP A 62 -4.95 1.88 -9.27
N ALA A 63 -4.67 2.44 -8.11
CA ALA A 63 -4.16 1.72 -6.95
C ALA A 63 -5.07 0.54 -6.57
N ILE A 64 -6.38 0.76 -6.54
CA ILE A 64 -7.36 -0.30 -6.25
C ILE A 64 -7.39 -1.35 -7.38
N ALA A 65 -7.23 -0.95 -8.63
CA ALA A 65 -7.20 -1.85 -9.78
C ALA A 65 -5.95 -2.73 -9.77
N GLU A 66 -4.78 -2.14 -9.53
CA GLU A 66 -3.48 -2.82 -9.47
C GLU A 66 -3.49 -3.87 -8.35
N ILE A 67 -3.94 -3.51 -7.14
CA ILE A 67 -4.04 -4.45 -6.01
C ILE A 67 -4.98 -5.62 -6.33
N LYS A 68 -6.12 -5.35 -6.98
CA LYS A 68 -7.05 -6.41 -7.40
C LYS A 68 -6.38 -7.36 -8.37
N GLN A 69 -5.65 -6.84 -9.35
CA GLN A 69 -4.96 -7.64 -10.34
C GLN A 69 -3.87 -8.50 -9.69
N THR A 70 -3.04 -7.92 -8.83
CA THR A 70 -2.00 -8.66 -8.10
C THR A 70 -2.59 -9.79 -7.24
N VAL A 71 -3.70 -9.53 -6.55
CA VAL A 71 -4.39 -10.54 -5.75
C VAL A 71 -5.01 -11.64 -6.62
N ALA A 72 -5.61 -11.28 -7.77
CA ALA A 72 -6.19 -12.24 -8.70
C ALA A 72 -5.13 -13.12 -9.37
N GLU A 73 -4.01 -12.53 -9.77
CA GLU A 73 -2.88 -13.22 -10.42
C GLU A 73 -1.99 -13.97 -9.43
N ARG A 74 -2.18 -13.79 -8.11
CA ARG A 74 -1.30 -14.32 -7.06
C ARG A 74 0.19 -14.05 -7.33
N LYS A 75 0.47 -12.91 -7.95
CA LYS A 75 1.81 -12.54 -8.39
C LYS A 75 2.67 -12.23 -7.16
N GLN A 76 3.84 -12.84 -7.06
CA GLN A 76 4.82 -12.45 -6.04
C GLN A 76 5.43 -11.11 -6.41
N VAL A 77 5.31 -10.15 -5.50
CA VAL A 77 5.85 -8.78 -5.55
C VAL A 77 6.57 -8.47 -4.24
#